data_AF-A0A1A8E381-F1
#
_entry.id   AF-A0A1A8E381-F1
#
_cell.length_a   1.000
_cell.length_b   1.000
_cell.length_c   1.000
_cell.angle_alpha   90.00
_cell.angle_beta   90.00
_cell.angle_gamma   90.00
#
_symmetry.space_group_name_H-M   'P 1'
#
loop_
_entity.id
_entity.type
_entity.pdbx_description
1 polymer ?
#
loop_
_entity_poly.entity_id
_entity_poly.type
_entity_poly.pdbx_seq_one_letter_code
_entity_poly.pdbx_strand_id
1 'polypeptide(L)'
;YSLAEIQQLIDEVSRFLSVTLGIANAHTVEFYTHDLWKRFMAVSPEEVLSAVISDRDQQREPKLNETENSRIMFGFCIDSKQLVDIHKLLLAAKAHSLSGLGVCMSRDELLKDLRGNTSQSAETGAELEADEFMNSKKSHEVQCMSE
;
A
#
# COMPACT_ATOMS: atom_id res chain seq x y z
N TYR A 1 12.95 -10.35 13.78
CA TYR A 1 13.93 -9.32 13.41
C TYR A 1 14.75 -8.92 14.62
N SER A 2 16.06 -8.77 14.45
CA SER A 2 16.91 -8.08 15.43
C SER A 2 16.64 -6.57 15.42
N LEU A 3 16.98 -5.87 16.51
CA LEU A 3 16.82 -4.40 16.57
C LEU A 3 17.60 -3.69 15.44
N ALA A 4 18.77 -4.21 15.08
CA ALA A 4 19.59 -3.68 14.00
C ALA A 4 18.90 -3.85 12.63
N GLU A 5 18.27 -5.00 12.37
CA GLU A 5 17.51 -5.24 11.13
C GLU A 5 16.30 -4.29 11.02
N ILE A 6 15.59 -4.05 12.12
CA ILE A 6 14.45 -3.12 12.14
C ILE A 6 14.92 -1.68 11.85
N GLN A 7 16.03 -1.25 12.45
CA GLN A 7 16.60 0.07 12.20
C GLN A 7 16.98 0.22 10.72
N GLN A 8 17.64 -0.78 10.15
CA GLN A 8 18.00 -0.77 8.73
C GLN A 8 16.76 -0.66 7.82
N LEU A 9 15.70 -1.42 8.09
CA LEU A 9 14.45 -1.34 7.32
C LEU A 9 13.83 0.06 7.41
N ILE A 10 13.82 0.67 8.59
CA ILE A 10 13.32 2.04 8.79
C ILE A 10 14.16 3.04 7.99
N ASP A 11 15.49 2.91 8.02
CA ASP A 11 16.40 3.80 7.30
C ASP A 11 16.22 3.67 5.77
N GLU A 12 16.03 2.45 5.26
CA GLU A 12 15.75 2.20 3.85
C GLU A 12 14.42 2.80 3.40
N VAL A 13 13.35 2.62 4.18
CA VAL A 13 12.04 3.24 3.90
C VAL A 13 12.12 4.77 3.96
N SER A 14 12.82 5.31 4.96
CA SER A 14 13.02 6.76 5.11
C SER A 14 13.75 7.34 3.90
N ARG A 15 14.78 6.63 3.42
CA ARG A 15 15.50 7.00 2.20
C ARG A 15 14.60 6.96 0.97
N PHE A 16 13.77 5.92 0.82
CA PHE A 16 12.80 5.84 -0.27
C PHE A 16 11.80 7.00 -0.25
N LEU A 17 11.19 7.27 0.92
CA LEU A 17 10.22 8.35 1.09
C LEU A 17 10.84 9.73 0.85
N SER A 18 12.10 9.95 1.24
CA SER A 18 12.78 11.24 1.00
C SER A 18 12.82 11.65 -0.47
N VAL A 19 12.76 10.67 -1.39
CA VAL A 19 12.75 10.90 -2.84
C VAL A 19 11.33 10.99 -3.39
N THR A 20 10.44 10.11 -2.93
CA THR A 20 9.11 9.93 -3.54
C THR A 20 8.02 10.82 -2.98
N LEU A 21 8.18 11.30 -1.73
CA LEU A 21 7.14 12.06 -1.03
C LEU A 21 6.85 13.41 -1.71
N GLY A 22 7.82 13.98 -2.44
CA GLY A 22 7.61 15.22 -3.20
C GLY A 22 6.48 15.11 -4.22
N ILE A 23 6.33 13.96 -4.88
CA ILE A 23 5.22 13.69 -5.79
C ILE A 23 3.93 13.44 -5.02
N ALA A 24 4.00 12.62 -3.96
CA ALA A 24 2.83 12.25 -3.16
C ALA A 24 2.17 13.46 -2.47
N ASN A 25 2.94 14.50 -2.16
CA ASN A 25 2.46 15.74 -1.56
C ASN A 25 1.93 16.76 -2.58
N ALA A 26 2.06 16.50 -3.89
CA ALA A 26 1.57 17.42 -4.90
C ALA A 26 0.04 17.48 -4.87
N HIS A 27 -0.51 18.67 -4.65
CA HIS A 27 -1.96 18.85 -4.67
C HIS A 27 -2.48 18.66 -6.11
N THR A 28 -3.53 17.85 -6.27
CA THR A 28 -4.06 17.45 -7.59
C THR A 28 -4.37 18.66 -8.49
N VAL A 29 -4.85 19.77 -7.91
CA VAL A 29 -5.12 20.99 -8.70
C VAL A 29 -3.83 21.61 -9.22
N GLU A 30 -2.81 21.75 -8.38
CA GLU A 30 -1.51 22.30 -8.80
C GLU A 30 -0.83 21.41 -9.83
N PHE A 31 -1.06 20.10 -9.73
CA PHE A 31 -0.56 19.11 -10.67
C PHE A 31 -0.99 19.38 -12.11
N TYR A 32 -2.27 19.74 -12.31
CA TYR A 32 -2.82 20.05 -13.65
C TYR A 32 -2.69 21.51 -14.06
N THR A 33 -2.51 22.44 -13.11
CA THR A 33 -2.58 23.89 -13.39
C THR A 33 -1.23 24.59 -13.32
N HIS A 34 -0.24 24.05 -12.60
CA HIS A 34 1.03 24.71 -12.31
C HIS A 34 2.25 23.95 -12.86
N ASP A 35 2.09 23.19 -13.95
CA ASP A 35 3.17 22.45 -14.61
C ASP A 35 3.97 21.53 -13.67
N LEU A 36 3.42 21.14 -12.51
CA LEU A 36 4.13 20.28 -11.55
C LEU A 36 4.45 18.91 -12.17
N TRP A 37 3.68 18.46 -13.16
CA TRP A 37 4.05 17.30 -13.97
C TRP A 37 5.47 17.42 -14.49
N LYS A 38 5.80 18.50 -15.21
CA LYS A 38 7.15 18.72 -15.77
C LYS A 38 8.22 18.88 -14.70
N ARG A 39 7.84 19.33 -13.50
CA ARG A 39 8.78 19.46 -12.37
C ARG A 39 9.21 18.10 -11.82
N PHE A 40 8.30 17.14 -11.75
CA PHE A 40 8.54 15.85 -11.10
C PHE A 40 8.74 14.69 -12.07
N MET A 41 8.28 14.81 -13.31
CA MET A 41 8.23 13.73 -14.29
C MET A 41 9.01 14.13 -15.54
N ALA A 42 9.89 13.25 -16.00
CA ALA A 42 10.57 13.36 -17.30
C ALA A 42 9.85 12.56 -18.40
N VAL A 43 8.74 11.90 -18.04
CA VAL A 43 7.91 11.01 -18.88
C VAL A 43 6.51 11.61 -19.04
N SER A 44 5.77 11.18 -20.06
CA SER A 44 4.39 11.62 -20.28
C SER A 44 3.39 10.88 -19.35
N PRO A 45 2.19 11.44 -19.11
CA PRO A 45 1.12 10.75 -18.37
C PRO A 45 0.74 9.40 -18.97
N GLU A 46 0.72 9.29 -20.29
CA GLU A 46 0.37 8.08 -21.01
C GLU A 46 1.40 6.97 -20.79
N GLU A 47 2.70 7.32 -20.76
CA GLU A 47 3.77 6.37 -20.44
C GLU A 47 3.63 5.83 -19.01
N VAL A 48 3.31 6.70 -18.05
CA VAL A 48 3.07 6.31 -16.66
C VAL A 48 1.88 5.36 -16.54
N LEU A 49 0.76 5.72 -17.17
CA LEU A 49 -0.45 4.88 -17.17
C LEU A 49 -0.17 3.52 -17.80
N SER A 50 0.50 3.49 -18.95
CA SER A 50 0.87 2.24 -19.63
C SER A 50 1.76 1.35 -18.77
N ALA A 51 2.78 1.91 -18.13
CA ALA A 51 3.68 1.16 -17.25
C ALA A 51 2.96 0.62 -16.01
N VAL A 52 2.10 1.41 -15.36
CA VAL A 52 1.33 1.00 -14.17
C VAL A 52 0.32 -0.10 -14.51
N ILE A 53 -0.36 -0.02 -15.64
CA ILE A 53 -1.30 -1.05 -16.08
C ILE A 53 -0.54 -2.34 -16.40
N SER A 54 0.55 -2.24 -17.16
CA SER A 54 1.36 -3.41 -17.54
C SER A 54 1.96 -4.14 -16.34
N ASP A 55 2.36 -3.40 -15.29
CA ASP A 55 2.91 -3.96 -14.05
C ASP A 55 1.85 -4.69 -13.20
N ARG A 56 0.55 -4.35 -13.33
CA ARG A 56 -0.54 -5.10 -12.69
C ARG A 56 -0.71 -6.49 -13.29
N ASP A 57 -0.47 -6.62 -14.60
CA ASP A 57 -0.59 -7.88 -15.32
C ASP A 57 0.63 -8.80 -15.11
N GLN A 58 1.78 -8.23 -14.74
CA GLN A 58 3.00 -8.98 -14.42
C GLN A 58 3.11 -9.24 -12.91
N GLN A 59 2.47 -10.31 -12.42
CA GLN A 59 2.76 -10.89 -11.10
C GLN A 59 4.15 -11.54 -10.97
N ARG A 60 5.04 -11.38 -11.97
CA ARG A 60 6.37 -11.99 -11.96
C ARG A 60 7.36 -11.02 -11.32
N GLU A 61 8.13 -11.51 -10.35
CA GLU A 61 9.26 -10.80 -9.74
C GLU A 61 10.13 -10.16 -10.84
N PRO A 62 10.24 -8.83 -10.88
CA PRO A 62 11.13 -8.17 -11.81
C PRO A 62 12.57 -8.50 -11.38
N LYS A 63 13.30 -9.22 -12.23
CA LYS A 63 14.75 -9.35 -12.07
C LYS A 63 15.33 -7.94 -12.12
N LEU A 64 15.93 -7.53 -11.01
CA LEU A 64 16.62 -6.26 -10.87
C LEU A 64 17.87 -6.32 -11.76
N ASN A 65 17.69 -6.04 -13.05
CA ASN A 65 18.82 -5.82 -13.94
C ASN A 65 19.40 -4.46 -13.52
N GLU A 66 20.38 -4.52 -12.62
CA GLU A 66 21.24 -3.40 -12.24
C GLU A 66 22.05 -2.95 -13.46
N THR A 67 21.40 -2.30 -14.43
CA THR A 67 22.14 -1.39 -15.29
C THR A 67 22.46 -0.19 -14.42
N GLU A 68 23.64 -0.24 -13.81
CA GLU A 68 24.29 0.77 -12.97
C GLU A 68 24.44 2.11 -13.71
N ASN A 69 23.34 2.80 -13.97
CA ASN A 69 23.39 4.24 -14.08
C ASN A 69 23.40 4.77 -12.64
N SER A 70 24.61 4.96 -12.08
CA SER A 70 24.86 5.52 -10.72
C SER A 70 24.12 6.82 -10.42
N ARG A 71 23.46 7.43 -11.42
CA ARG A 71 22.67 8.66 -11.34
C ARG A 71 21.16 8.43 -11.20
N ILE A 72 20.67 7.19 -11.09
CA ILE A 72 19.25 6.88 -10.92
C ILE A 72 19.00 6.18 -9.59
N MET A 73 18.14 6.75 -8.75
CA MET A 73 17.74 6.21 -7.45
C MET A 73 16.22 6.02 -7.41
N PHE A 74 15.75 4.78 -7.22
CA PHE A 74 14.32 4.42 -7.21
C PHE A 74 13.54 4.88 -8.45
N GLY A 75 14.23 4.96 -9.60
CA GLY A 75 13.66 5.47 -10.85
C GLY A 75 13.80 6.98 -11.06
N PHE A 76 14.26 7.73 -10.07
CA PHE A 76 14.50 9.17 -10.15
C PHE A 76 15.92 9.50 -10.55
N CYS A 77 16.09 10.49 -11.41
CA CYS A 77 17.40 11.08 -11.67
C CYS A 77 17.88 11.85 -10.43
N ILE A 78 19.11 11.57 -9.96
CA ILE A 78 19.68 12.22 -8.78
C ILE A 78 19.91 13.71 -9.02
N ASP A 79 20.26 14.10 -10.25
CA ASP A 79 20.59 15.48 -10.62
C ASP A 79 19.32 16.32 -10.81
N SER A 80 18.40 15.87 -11.66
CA SER A 80 17.17 16.63 -11.97
C SER A 80 16.03 16.42 -10.98
N LYS A 81 16.11 15.41 -10.11
CA LYS A 81 15.03 14.97 -9.20
C LYS A 81 13.74 14.55 -9.90
N GLN A 82 13.77 14.35 -11.21
CA GLN A 82 12.62 13.90 -11.99
C GLN A 82 12.58 12.37 -12.07
N LEU A 83 11.37 11.82 -12.11
CA LEU A 83 11.14 10.42 -12.42
C LEU A 83 11.44 10.16 -13.90
N VAL A 84 12.40 9.27 -14.16
CA VAL A 84 12.84 8.86 -15.51
C VAL A 84 12.52 7.40 -15.81
N ASP A 85 12.40 6.55 -14.78
CA ASP A 85 12.15 5.11 -14.91
C ASP A 85 11.01 4.68 -13.98
N ILE A 86 9.83 4.53 -14.57
CA ILE A 86 8.58 4.20 -13.86
C ILE A 86 8.64 2.77 -13.31
N HIS A 87 9.24 1.83 -14.03
CA HIS A 87 9.31 0.43 -13.60
C HIS A 87 10.19 0.27 -12.37
N LYS A 88 11.33 0.97 -12.31
CA LYS A 88 12.17 1.01 -11.11
C LYS A 88 11.45 1.63 -9.91
N LEU A 89 10.62 2.66 -10.13
CA LEU A 89 9.79 3.22 -9.07
C LEU A 89 8.76 2.19 -8.58
N LEU A 90 8.05 1.51 -9.48
CA LEU A 90 7.04 0.51 -9.10
C LEU A 90 7.66 -0.65 -8.32
N LEU A 91 8.82 -1.15 -8.75
CA LEU A 91 9.57 -2.18 -8.03
C LEU A 91 10.00 -1.70 -6.65
N ALA A 92 10.56 -0.50 -6.55
CA ALA A 92 10.97 0.08 -5.27
C ALA A 92 9.75 0.31 -4.35
N ALA A 93 8.64 0.82 -4.87
CA ALA A 93 7.41 1.03 -4.12
C ALA A 93 6.82 -0.30 -3.60
N LYS A 94 6.84 -1.37 -4.41
CA LYS A 94 6.44 -2.71 -3.97
C LYS A 94 7.34 -3.22 -2.85
N ALA A 95 8.67 -3.12 -3.00
CA ALA A 95 9.62 -3.59 -1.99
C ALA A 95 9.49 -2.85 -0.65
N HIS A 96 9.26 -1.54 -0.68
CA HIS A 96 9.12 -0.70 0.53
C HIS A 96 7.67 -0.53 0.99
N SER A 97 6.72 -1.25 0.40
CA SER A 97 5.32 -1.27 0.86
C SER A 97 5.20 -2.05 2.17
N LEU A 98 4.11 -1.84 2.93
CA LEU A 98 3.87 -2.60 4.16
C LEU A 98 3.88 -4.12 3.93
N SER A 99 3.36 -4.59 2.80
CA SER A 99 3.42 -6.01 2.41
C SER A 99 4.83 -6.43 1.99
N GLY A 100 5.56 -5.59 1.26
CA GLY A 100 6.95 -5.86 0.87
C GLY A 100 7.90 -5.97 2.07
N LEU A 101 7.60 -5.22 3.13
CA LEU A 101 8.32 -5.25 4.41
C LEU A 101 7.86 -6.37 5.35
N GLY A 102 6.85 -7.17 4.96
CA GLY A 102 6.28 -8.22 5.80
C GLY A 102 5.56 -7.70 7.05
N VAL A 103 5.15 -6.43 7.06
CA VAL A 103 4.40 -5.80 8.16
C VAL A 103 2.88 -5.97 7.98
N CYS A 104 2.43 -6.10 6.73
CA CYS A 104 1.03 -6.30 6.43
C CYS A 104 0.68 -7.80 6.42
N MET A 105 -0.41 -8.15 7.08
CA MET A 105 -0.99 -9.49 7.02
C MET A 105 -1.80 -9.64 5.73
N SER A 106 -1.63 -10.77 5.03
CA SER A 106 -2.49 -11.05 3.87
C SER A 106 -3.94 -11.27 4.31
N ARG A 107 -4.89 -11.06 3.39
CA ARG A 107 -6.31 -11.36 3.65
C ARG A 107 -6.50 -12.79 4.13
N ASP A 108 -5.78 -13.74 3.55
CA ASP A 108 -5.93 -15.16 3.87
C ASP A 108 -5.36 -15.49 5.25
N GLU A 109 -4.22 -14.91 5.63
CA GLU A 109 -3.67 -15.00 6.99
C GLU A 109 -4.62 -14.38 8.00
N LEU A 110 -5.18 -13.20 7.72
CA LEU A 110 -6.16 -12.55 8.59
C LEU A 110 -7.40 -13.42 8.77
N LEU A 111 -7.95 -13.95 7.68
CA LEU A 111 -9.12 -14.81 7.73
C LEU A 111 -8.82 -16.14 8.46
N LYS A 112 -7.59 -16.67 8.35
CA LYS A 112 -7.16 -17.86 9.07
C LYS A 112 -7.06 -17.60 10.57
N ASP A 113 -6.44 -16.50 10.98
CA ASP A 113 -6.32 -16.10 12.39
C ASP A 113 -7.69 -15.82 13.02
N LEU A 114 -8.58 -15.13 12.28
CA LEU A 114 -9.96 -14.91 12.71
C LEU A 114 -10.76 -16.21 12.89
N ARG A 115 -10.49 -17.24 12.08
CA ARG A 115 -11.12 -18.57 12.21
C ARG A 115 -10.50 -19.40 13.34
N GLY A 116 -9.22 -19.20 13.66
CA GLY A 116 -8.48 -19.96 14.68
C GLY A 116 -9.07 -19.82 16.09
N ASN A 117 -9.64 -18.66 16.41
CA ASN A 117 -10.25 -18.39 17.72
C ASN A 117 -11.73 -18.82 17.82
N THR A 118 -12.35 -19.22 16.71
CA THR A 118 -13.78 -19.60 16.67
C THR A 118 -13.99 -21.11 16.87
N SER A 119 -12.96 -21.85 17.27
CA SER A 119 -13.04 -23.31 17.43
C SER A 119 -13.61 -23.76 18.79
N GLN A 120 -14.03 -22.85 19.68
CA GLN A 120 -14.66 -23.22 20.96
C GLN A 120 -15.89 -22.39 21.40
N SER A 121 -16.45 -21.48 20.58
CA SER A 121 -17.63 -20.70 21.00
C SER A 121 -18.66 -20.36 19.93
N ALA A 122 -18.50 -20.82 18.68
CA ALA A 122 -19.60 -20.76 17.74
C ALA A 122 -19.94 -22.18 17.31
N GLU A 123 -21.03 -22.70 17.88
CA GLU A 123 -21.97 -23.49 17.11
C GLU A 123 -22.26 -22.69 15.82
N THR A 124 -21.43 -22.93 14.80
CA THR A 124 -21.52 -22.30 13.49
C THR A 124 -22.62 -23.04 12.74
N GLY A 125 -23.83 -22.91 13.28
CA GLY A 125 -25.00 -23.71 12.92
C GLY A 125 -26.31 -23.23 13.54
N ALA A 126 -26.28 -22.33 14.53
CA ALA A 126 -27.41 -21.44 14.72
C ALA A 126 -27.21 -20.30 13.73
N GLU A 127 -27.85 -20.40 12.57
CA GLU A 127 -28.28 -19.22 11.83
C GLU A 127 -28.83 -18.25 12.89
N LEU A 128 -28.13 -17.16 13.17
CA LEU A 128 -28.66 -16.11 14.03
C LEU A 128 -29.86 -15.59 13.26
N GLU A 129 -31.02 -16.17 13.56
CA GLU A 129 -32.32 -15.81 13.04
C GLU A 129 -32.39 -14.29 13.13
N ALA A 130 -32.53 -13.62 11.98
CA ALA A 130 -32.48 -12.16 11.92
C ALA A 130 -33.47 -11.53 12.92
N ASP A 131 -34.56 -12.24 13.19
CA ASP A 131 -35.55 -11.91 14.21
C ASP A 131 -34.99 -11.87 15.63
N GLU A 132 -34.10 -12.79 16.02
CA GLU A 132 -33.48 -12.81 17.35
C GLU A 132 -32.54 -11.61 17.53
N PHE A 133 -31.73 -11.30 16.51
CA PHE A 133 -30.86 -10.13 16.53
C PHE A 133 -31.66 -8.82 16.57
N MET A 134 -32.70 -8.70 15.73
CA MET A 134 -33.54 -7.51 15.66
C MET A 134 -34.34 -7.30 16.96
N ASN A 135 -34.83 -8.38 17.57
CA ASN A 135 -35.54 -8.31 18.85
C ASN A 135 -34.62 -7.96 20.01
N SER A 136 -33.40 -8.51 20.03
CA SER A 136 -32.40 -8.16 21.05
C SER A 136 -31.99 -6.70 20.96
N LYS A 137 -31.78 -6.19 19.73
CA LYS A 137 -31.49 -4.77 19.49
C LYS A 137 -32.66 -3.87 19.90
N LYS A 138 -33.88 -4.21 19.50
CA LYS A 138 -35.08 -3.43 19.86
C LYS A 138 -35.29 -3.39 21.37
N SER A 139 -35.11 -4.51 22.07
CA SER A 139 -35.27 -4.58 23.52
C SER A 139 -34.24 -3.71 24.24
N HIS A 140 -32.99 -3.70 23.77
CA HIS A 140 -31.94 -2.83 24.29
C HIS A 140 -32.28 -1.34 24.07
N GLU A 141 -32.75 -0.95 22.89
CA GLU A 141 -33.19 0.43 22.62
C GLU A 141 -34.35 0.87 23.53
N VAL A 142 -35.35 -0.02 23.72
CA VAL A 142 -36.48 0.25 24.63
C VAL A 142 -36.02 0.41 26.07
N GLN A 143 -35.09 -0.42 26.55
CA GLN A 143 -34.54 -0.30 27.90
C GLN A 143 -33.79 1.01 28.10
N CYS A 144 -32.91 1.40 27.17
CA CYS A 144 -32.22 2.69 27.22
C CYS A 144 -33.14 3.91 27.17
N MET A 145 -34.37 3.76 26.65
CA MET A 145 -35.37 4.83 26.58
C MET A 145 -36.34 4.83 27.78
N SER A 146 -36.30 3.81 28.63
CA SER A 146 -37.16 3.68 29.81
C SER A 146 -36.44 3.89 31.15
N GLU A 147 -35.11 4.04 31.11
CA GLU A 147 -34.28 4.63 32.18
C GLU A 147 -34.19 6.16 32.03
#